data_AF-A0A4S4N7E5-F1
#
_entry.id   AF-A0A4S4N7E5-F1
#
_cell.length_a   1.000
_cell.length_b   1.000
_cell.length_c   1.000
_cell.angle_alpha   90.00
_cell.angle_beta   90.00
_cell.angle_gamma   90.00
#
_symmetry.space_group_name_H-M   'P 1'
#
loop_
_entity.id
_entity.type
_entity.pdbx_description
1 polymer ?
#
loop_
_entity_poly.entity_id
_entity_poly.type
_entity_poly.pdbx_seq_one_letter_code
_entity_poly.pdbx_strand_id
1 'polypeptide(L)'
;MGMTTFIALPWICTREVPVDIELPSPKVAVVRFRRGMQQSLLGRISRSAVKEYHAFGIISEGTHAKYHYMICGVQGDFTRSLVNDPPKTLWTRELKFAGVSNTSTLYKRGIRICTGTGIGAALSTCIQSPHWYLIWIGSDQEKTFGPTISGLIHRYVEPERLLLWDSKLRGGRPDTMKLLREVYASWNAEVVFITSNYIGNSEMMQGCKEAGIPCFGTLWDF
;
A
#
# COMPACT_ATOMS: atom_id res chain seq x y z
N MET A 1 8.49 -35.09 -8.71
CA MET A 1 9.68 -34.21 -8.54
C MET A 1 9.31 -32.73 -8.66
N GLY A 2 8.80 -32.25 -9.80
CA GLY A 2 8.49 -30.81 -9.99
C GLY A 2 7.50 -30.20 -8.97
N MET A 3 6.35 -30.83 -8.72
CA MET A 3 5.34 -30.31 -7.78
C MET A 3 5.87 -30.20 -6.34
N THR A 4 6.65 -31.18 -5.86
CA THR A 4 7.25 -31.16 -4.53
C THR A 4 8.20 -29.98 -4.36
N THR A 5 9.01 -29.68 -5.38
CA THR A 5 9.90 -28.50 -5.37
C THR A 5 9.11 -27.21 -5.28
N PHE A 6 8.02 -27.04 -6.05
CA PHE A 6 7.18 -25.83 -5.98
C PHE A 6 6.45 -25.68 -4.64
N ILE A 7 6.05 -26.79 -4.02
CA ILE A 7 5.46 -26.77 -2.68
C ILE A 7 6.51 -26.36 -1.63
N ALA A 8 7.75 -26.86 -1.71
CA ALA A 8 8.79 -26.55 -0.73
C ALA A 8 9.44 -25.16 -0.94
N LEU A 9 9.42 -24.63 -2.16
CA LEU A 9 10.10 -23.39 -2.55
C LEU A 9 9.78 -22.17 -1.64
N PRO A 10 8.53 -21.94 -1.20
CA PRO A 10 8.24 -20.81 -0.31
C PRO A 10 8.95 -20.89 1.04
N TRP A 11 9.19 -22.10 1.57
CA TRP A 11 9.83 -22.31 2.88
C TRP A 11 11.35 -22.15 2.82
N ILE A 12 12.00 -22.50 1.70
CA ILE A 12 13.45 -22.26 1.57
C ILE A 12 13.80 -20.78 1.42
N CYS A 13 12.83 -19.95 1.00
CA CYS A 13 12.93 -18.50 0.92
C CYS A 13 12.50 -17.78 2.20
N THR A 14 12.11 -18.50 3.25
CA THR A 14 11.72 -17.91 4.53
C THR A 14 12.95 -17.50 5.34
N ARG A 15 12.99 -16.26 5.81
CA ARG A 15 14.07 -15.73 6.67
C ARG A 15 13.48 -14.96 7.83
N GLU A 16 14.10 -15.09 9.00
CA GLU A 16 13.92 -14.17 10.10
C GLU A 16 14.81 -12.95 9.85
N VAL A 17 14.22 -11.76 9.86
CA VAL A 17 14.93 -10.51 9.55
C VAL A 17 14.73 -9.49 10.66
N PRO A 18 15.73 -8.65 10.97
CA PRO A 18 15.57 -7.56 11.91
C PRO A 18 14.64 -6.50 11.33
N VAL A 19 13.76 -5.97 12.19
CA VAL A 19 12.81 -4.90 11.85
C VAL A 19 12.83 -3.82 12.93
N ASP A 20 12.51 -2.59 12.52
CA ASP A 20 12.20 -1.52 13.46
C ASP A 20 10.71 -1.18 13.30
N ILE A 21 9.96 -1.10 14.40
CA ILE A 21 8.52 -0.82 14.36
C ILE A 21 8.27 0.55 14.96
N GLU A 22 7.73 1.46 14.15
CA GLU A 22 7.22 2.75 14.59
C GLU A 22 5.72 2.63 14.88
N LEU A 23 5.29 3.15 16.02
CA LEU A 23 3.90 3.14 16.47
C LEU A 23 3.35 4.57 16.49
N PRO A 24 2.98 5.14 15.33
CA PRO A 24 2.48 6.52 15.26
C PRO A 24 1.15 6.69 15.98
N SER A 25 0.33 5.63 16.04
CA SER A 25 -0.93 5.61 16.76
C SER A 25 -1.29 4.19 17.19
N PRO A 26 -2.26 3.99 18.11
CA PRO A 26 -2.75 2.66 18.47
C PRO A 26 -3.44 1.90 17.31
N LYS A 27 -3.63 2.54 16.14
CA LYS A 27 -4.35 1.99 14.99
C LYS A 27 -3.42 1.38 13.92
N VAL A 28 -2.13 1.72 13.94
CA VAL A 28 -1.19 1.39 12.87
C VAL A 28 0.19 1.11 13.45
N ALA A 29 0.81 0.03 12.98
CA ALA A 29 2.24 -0.19 13.10
C ALA A 29 2.91 0.03 11.74
N VAL A 30 3.98 0.84 11.70
CA VAL A 30 4.83 1.02 10.52
C VAL A 30 6.08 0.18 10.69
N VAL A 31 6.16 -0.93 9.96
CA VAL A 31 7.27 -1.88 10.05
C VAL A 31 8.34 -1.50 9.03
N ARG A 32 9.54 -1.20 9.49
CA ARG A 32 10.71 -0.83 8.68
C ARG A 32 11.67 -2.01 8.53
N PHE A 33 12.04 -2.29 7.30
CA PHE A 33 13.00 -3.34 6.92
C PHE A 33 14.25 -2.72 6.29
N ARG A 34 15.41 -3.35 6.48
CA ARG A 34 16.73 -2.82 6.08
C ARG A 34 17.14 -3.18 4.65
N ARG A 35 16.28 -2.85 3.67
CA ARG A 35 16.60 -2.92 2.23
C ARG A 35 15.59 -2.16 1.39
N GLY A 36 15.97 -1.75 0.19
CA GLY A 36 15.08 -1.19 -0.82
C GLY A 36 14.25 -2.27 -1.52
N MET A 37 13.18 -1.86 -2.18
CA MET A 37 12.27 -2.73 -2.91
C MET A 37 11.73 -2.05 -4.16
N GLN A 38 11.53 -2.84 -5.22
CA GLN A 38 10.77 -2.38 -6.37
C GLN A 38 9.32 -2.08 -5.95
N GLN A 39 8.74 -1.05 -6.53
CA GLN A 39 7.32 -0.72 -6.38
C GLN A 39 6.43 -1.93 -6.71
N SER A 40 5.22 -1.90 -6.17
CA SER A 40 4.16 -2.84 -6.54
C SER A 40 4.37 -4.30 -6.14
N LEU A 41 5.40 -4.57 -5.33
CA LEU A 41 5.59 -5.86 -4.68
C LEU A 41 4.83 -5.90 -3.35
N LEU A 42 4.33 -7.09 -3.02
CA LEU A 42 3.73 -7.37 -1.73
C LEU A 42 4.66 -8.27 -0.92
N GLY A 43 4.73 -8.00 0.38
CA GLY A 43 5.46 -8.83 1.32
C GLY A 43 4.52 -9.62 2.20
N ARG A 44 4.96 -10.81 2.61
CA ARG A 44 4.31 -11.58 3.67
C ARG A 44 5.18 -11.57 4.91
N ILE A 45 4.58 -11.31 6.06
CA ILE A 45 5.26 -11.31 7.35
C ILE A 45 4.53 -12.21 8.34
N SER A 46 5.29 -12.79 9.26
CA SER A 46 4.81 -13.64 10.34
C SER A 46 5.66 -13.43 11.59
N ARG A 47 5.12 -13.78 12.76
CA ARG A 47 5.88 -13.93 14.01
C ARG A 47 6.49 -15.32 14.17
N SER A 48 6.25 -16.26 13.24
CA SER A 48 6.82 -17.61 13.26
C SER A 48 7.29 -18.05 11.87
N ALA A 49 8.24 -18.99 11.82
CA ALA A 49 8.76 -19.49 10.55
C ALA A 49 7.71 -20.21 9.67
N VAL A 50 6.69 -20.83 10.30
CA VAL A 50 5.81 -21.79 9.61
C VAL A 50 4.34 -21.37 9.62
N LYS A 51 3.85 -20.69 10.66
CA LYS A 51 2.43 -20.35 10.83
C LYS A 51 2.14 -18.91 10.35
N GLU A 52 0.89 -18.69 9.94
CA GLU A 52 0.23 -17.38 9.76
C GLU A 52 1.08 -16.29 9.11
N TYR A 53 1.06 -16.24 7.78
CA TYR A 53 1.68 -15.16 7.01
C TYR A 53 0.62 -14.17 6.51
N HIS A 54 0.79 -12.90 6.87
CA HIS A 54 -0.10 -11.83 6.47
C HIS A 54 0.56 -10.98 5.37
N ALA A 55 -0.20 -10.65 4.32
CA ALA A 55 0.28 -9.89 3.18
C ALA A 55 0.09 -8.38 3.39
N PHE A 56 1.11 -7.59 3.05
CA PHE A 56 1.06 -6.13 3.10
C PHE A 56 1.70 -5.52 1.86
N GLY A 57 1.22 -4.34 1.49
CA GLY A 57 1.87 -3.49 0.51
C GLY A 57 3.23 -2.98 1.01
N ILE A 58 4.18 -2.87 0.08
CA ILE A 58 5.52 -2.37 0.36
C ILE A 58 5.64 -0.94 -0.17
N ILE A 59 6.08 -0.04 0.71
CA ILE A 59 6.52 1.31 0.36
C ILE A 59 8.04 1.33 0.31
N SER A 60 8.62 1.77 -0.79
CA SER A 60 10.07 1.97 -0.88
C SER A 60 10.39 3.07 -1.88
N GLU A 61 11.49 3.78 -1.63
CA GLU A 61 11.98 4.82 -2.54
C GLU A 61 12.56 4.23 -3.83
N GLY A 62 12.99 2.96 -3.79
CA GLY A 62 13.56 2.26 -4.93
C GLY A 62 14.25 0.97 -4.50
N THR A 63 14.73 0.20 -5.48
CA THR A 63 15.46 -1.06 -5.25
C THR A 63 16.74 -0.89 -4.44
N HIS A 64 17.38 0.27 -4.53
CA HIS A 64 18.63 0.59 -3.83
C HIS A 64 18.44 1.45 -2.57
N ALA A 65 17.19 1.71 -2.17
CA ALA A 65 16.91 2.45 -0.95
C ALA A 65 17.46 1.71 0.29
N LYS A 66 17.76 2.45 1.35
CA LYS A 66 18.22 1.84 2.61
C LYS A 66 17.11 1.03 3.29
N TYR A 67 15.86 1.45 3.09
CA TYR A 67 14.70 0.89 3.78
C TYR A 67 13.50 0.67 2.86
N HIS A 68 12.63 -0.24 3.30
CA HIS A 68 11.25 -0.32 2.85
C HIS A 68 10.34 -0.48 4.06
N TYR A 69 9.07 -0.16 3.86
CA TYR A 69 8.08 -0.03 4.91
C TYR A 69 6.83 -0.83 4.59
N MET A 70 6.22 -1.40 5.61
CA MET A 70 4.86 -1.97 5.55
C MET A 70 3.99 -1.26 6.56
N ILE A 71 2.79 -0.86 6.13
CA ILE A 71 1.79 -0.24 7.00
C ILE A 71 0.80 -1.32 7.44
N CYS A 72 0.87 -1.68 8.72
CA CYS A 72 0.04 -2.71 9.33
C CYS A 72 -1.08 -2.04 10.13
N GLY A 73 -2.25 -1.89 9.50
CA GLY A 73 -3.46 -1.44 10.20
C GLY A 73 -4.01 -2.51 11.14
N VAL A 74 -4.41 -2.11 12.35
CA VAL A 74 -5.00 -3.03 13.33
C VAL A 74 -6.39 -3.46 12.88
N GLN A 75 -6.50 -4.72 12.44
CA GLN A 75 -7.77 -5.34 12.00
C GLN A 75 -8.01 -6.73 12.61
N GLY A 76 -6.97 -7.38 13.14
CA GLY A 76 -7.06 -8.71 13.75
C GLY A 76 -5.91 -8.96 14.72
N ASP A 77 -5.84 -10.17 15.27
CA ASP A 77 -4.93 -10.49 16.37
C ASP A 77 -3.45 -10.31 15.99
N PHE A 78 -3.07 -10.74 14.78
CA PHE A 78 -1.71 -10.55 14.28
C PHE A 78 -1.29 -9.07 14.28
N THR A 79 -2.07 -8.19 13.63
CA THR A 79 -1.73 -6.77 13.51
C THR A 79 -1.86 -6.03 14.83
N ARG A 80 -2.81 -6.41 15.69
CA ARG A 80 -2.90 -5.91 17.07
C ARG A 80 -1.65 -6.26 17.88
N SER A 81 -1.13 -7.48 17.71
CA SER A 81 0.08 -7.92 18.41
C SER A 81 1.31 -7.09 18.03
N LEU A 82 1.40 -6.58 16.79
CA LEU A 82 2.51 -5.71 16.36
C LEU A 82 2.53 -4.37 17.08
N VAL A 83 1.37 -3.91 17.58
CA VAL A 83 1.24 -2.66 18.35
C VAL A 83 1.46 -2.93 19.85
N ASN A 84 0.86 -4.01 20.37
CA ASN A 84 0.87 -4.29 21.81
C ASN A 84 2.19 -4.90 22.30
N ASP A 85 2.85 -5.70 21.45
CA ASP A 85 4.11 -6.39 21.76
C ASP A 85 5.00 -6.39 20.50
N PRO A 86 5.64 -5.25 20.16
CA PRO A 86 6.38 -5.08 18.92
C PRO A 86 7.64 -5.95 18.90
N PRO A 87 7.78 -6.91 17.96
CA PRO A 87 8.96 -7.76 17.90
C PRO A 87 10.16 -7.02 17.28
N LYS A 88 11.38 -7.44 17.64
CA LYS A 88 12.63 -6.96 17.03
C LYS A 88 12.96 -7.65 15.70
N THR A 89 12.34 -8.79 15.45
CA THR A 89 12.51 -9.60 14.25
C THR A 89 11.15 -10.08 13.74
N LEU A 90 11.05 -10.27 12.42
CA LEU A 90 9.88 -10.89 11.80
C LEU A 90 10.33 -11.91 10.76
N TRP A 91 9.52 -12.95 10.58
CA TRP A 91 9.69 -13.91 9.51
C TRP A 91 9.08 -13.37 8.23
N THR A 92 9.84 -13.34 7.14
CA THR A 92 9.34 -12.94 5.82
C THR A 92 9.81 -13.91 4.75
N ARG A 93 9.05 -14.01 3.66
CA ARG A 93 9.50 -14.70 2.45
C ARG A 93 10.31 -13.72 1.62
N GLU A 94 11.57 -14.04 1.36
CA GLU A 94 12.49 -13.20 0.59
C GLU A 94 12.03 -12.99 -0.85
N LEU A 95 11.41 -14.02 -1.43
CA LEU A 95 10.71 -13.93 -2.70
C LEU A 95 9.39 -13.17 -2.50
N LYS A 96 9.30 -11.98 -3.11
CA LYS A 96 8.10 -11.14 -3.11
C LYS A 96 7.25 -11.42 -4.33
N PHE A 97 5.95 -11.22 -4.21
CA PHE A 97 4.99 -11.42 -5.30
C PHE A 97 4.54 -10.06 -5.84
N ALA A 98 4.39 -9.99 -7.16
CA ALA A 98 3.81 -8.84 -7.84
C ALA A 98 2.32 -8.71 -7.46
N GLY A 99 1.92 -7.56 -6.94
CA GLY A 99 0.51 -7.20 -6.79
C GLY A 99 -0.06 -6.63 -8.08
N VAL A 100 -1.36 -6.30 -8.09
CA VAL A 100 -2.02 -5.63 -9.23
C VAL A 100 -1.26 -4.36 -9.64
N SER A 101 -0.72 -3.62 -8.67
CA SER A 101 0.09 -2.43 -8.94
C SER A 101 1.28 -2.71 -9.87
N ASN A 102 1.74 -3.95 -10.06
CA ASN A 102 2.93 -4.27 -10.85
C ASN A 102 2.70 -4.06 -12.36
N THR A 103 1.45 -4.15 -12.78
CA THR A 103 1.02 -3.80 -14.14
C THR A 103 1.00 -2.30 -14.38
N SER A 104 1.38 -1.46 -13.39
CA SER A 104 1.49 -0.01 -13.55
C SER A 104 2.39 0.39 -14.71
N THR A 105 3.43 -0.42 -14.98
CA THR A 105 4.40 -0.19 -16.05
C THR A 105 3.82 -0.35 -17.46
N LEU A 106 2.62 -0.91 -17.60
CA LEU A 106 1.90 -1.01 -18.87
C LEU A 106 1.26 0.32 -19.30
N TYR A 107 1.15 1.29 -18.39
CA TYR A 107 0.48 2.57 -18.60
C TYR A 107 1.49 3.72 -18.52
N LYS A 108 1.34 4.70 -19.40
CA LYS A 108 2.15 5.92 -19.41
C LYS A 108 1.80 6.84 -18.26
N ARG A 109 0.51 6.98 -17.93
CA ARG A 109 0.00 7.86 -16.86
C ARG A 109 -1.16 7.20 -16.13
N GLY A 110 -1.12 7.21 -14.81
CA GLY A 110 -2.16 6.57 -13.99
C GLY A 110 -2.46 7.30 -12.69
N ILE A 111 -3.53 6.88 -12.03
CA ILE A 111 -3.94 7.36 -10.71
C ILE A 111 -3.88 6.21 -9.72
N ARG A 112 -3.22 6.43 -8.58
CA ARG A 112 -3.35 5.62 -7.37
C ARG A 112 -4.35 6.30 -6.45
N ILE A 113 -5.55 5.76 -6.32
CA ILE A 113 -6.50 6.19 -5.29
C ILE A 113 -6.52 5.18 -4.16
N CYS A 114 -6.30 5.63 -2.93
CA CYS A 114 -6.28 4.74 -1.78
C CYS A 114 -6.93 5.35 -0.55
N THR A 115 -7.40 4.49 0.35
CA THR A 115 -8.05 4.92 1.59
C THR A 115 -7.37 4.32 2.81
N GLY A 116 -7.14 5.12 3.85
CA GLY A 116 -6.52 4.66 5.09
C GLY A 116 -5.21 3.91 4.85
N THR A 117 -5.09 2.69 5.37
CA THR A 117 -3.89 1.84 5.26
C THR A 117 -3.61 1.34 3.83
N GLY A 118 -4.54 1.51 2.89
CA GLY A 118 -4.34 1.22 1.47
C GLY A 118 -3.17 1.97 0.83
N ILE A 119 -2.72 3.08 1.47
CA ILE A 119 -1.50 3.80 1.08
C ILE A 119 -0.26 2.90 1.03
N GLY A 120 -0.22 1.84 1.85
CA GLY A 120 0.84 0.83 1.83
C GLY A 120 1.06 0.15 0.48
N ALA A 121 0.00 -0.03 -0.32
CA ALA A 121 0.09 -0.65 -1.65
C ALA A 121 0.24 0.38 -2.78
N ALA A 122 0.02 1.66 -2.50
CA ALA A 122 -0.07 2.72 -3.48
C ALA A 122 1.16 3.63 -3.55
N LEU A 123 1.71 4.00 -2.39
CA LEU A 123 2.68 5.10 -2.31
C LEU A 123 3.95 4.80 -3.12
N SER A 124 4.46 3.56 -3.06
CA SER A 124 5.66 3.14 -3.80
C SER A 124 5.55 3.39 -5.31
N THR A 125 4.36 3.21 -5.89
CA THR A 125 4.13 3.46 -7.33
C THR A 125 4.28 4.93 -7.67
N CYS A 126 3.75 5.81 -6.82
CA CYS A 126 3.88 7.25 -7.00
C CYS A 126 5.30 7.75 -6.69
N ILE A 127 6.02 7.13 -5.75
CA ILE A 127 7.41 7.51 -5.45
C ILE A 127 8.33 7.11 -6.62
N GLN A 128 8.18 5.89 -7.14
CA GLN A 128 9.09 5.34 -8.15
C GLN A 128 8.71 5.69 -9.59
N SER A 129 7.65 6.49 -9.81
CA SER A 129 7.25 6.95 -11.13
C SER A 129 6.60 8.34 -11.10
N PRO A 130 7.13 9.33 -11.85
CA PRO A 130 6.59 10.69 -11.87
C PRO A 130 5.24 10.80 -12.59
N HIS A 131 4.87 9.78 -13.36
CA HIS A 131 3.63 9.77 -14.14
C HIS A 131 2.39 9.25 -13.39
N TRP A 132 2.53 8.97 -12.10
CA TRP A 132 1.43 8.47 -11.26
C TRP A 132 0.98 9.54 -10.26
N TYR A 133 -0.32 9.85 -10.32
CA TYR A 133 -0.98 10.77 -9.39
C TYR A 133 -1.42 10.01 -8.13
N LEU A 134 -1.20 10.58 -6.95
CA LEU A 134 -1.63 10.01 -5.68
C LEU A 134 -2.87 10.74 -5.16
N ILE A 135 -3.96 9.99 -4.97
CA ILE A 135 -5.13 10.42 -4.18
C ILE A 135 -5.15 9.57 -2.92
N TRP A 136 -4.98 10.20 -1.76
CA TRP A 136 -5.08 9.51 -0.48
C TRP A 136 -6.14 10.12 0.42
N ILE A 137 -7.16 9.32 0.71
CA ILE A 137 -8.28 9.70 1.57
C ILE A 137 -8.11 9.00 2.92
N GLY A 138 -7.94 9.78 3.98
CA GLY A 138 -7.74 9.26 5.33
C GLY A 138 -8.38 10.15 6.38
N SER A 139 -8.28 9.75 7.63
CA SER A 139 -8.74 10.55 8.77
C SER A 139 -7.56 10.78 9.69
N ASP A 140 -7.29 12.04 10.04
CA ASP A 140 -6.17 12.42 10.92
C ASP A 140 -4.85 11.80 10.42
N GLN A 141 -4.54 12.02 9.14
CA GLN A 141 -3.56 11.24 8.37
C GLN A 141 -2.17 11.27 9.02
N GLU A 142 -1.64 12.45 9.29
CA GLU A 142 -0.32 12.60 9.90
C GLU A 142 -0.27 12.01 11.32
N LYS A 143 -1.31 12.27 12.12
CA LYS A 143 -1.41 11.71 13.48
C LYS A 143 -1.53 10.18 13.48
N THR A 144 -2.19 9.60 12.48
CA THR A 144 -2.46 8.16 12.43
C THR A 144 -1.28 7.37 11.86
N PHE A 145 -0.64 7.89 10.81
CA PHE A 145 0.39 7.18 10.03
C PHE A 145 1.82 7.65 10.30
N GLY A 146 1.98 8.75 11.02
CA GLY A 146 3.26 9.21 11.53
C GLY A 146 4.11 9.99 10.55
N PRO A 147 5.17 10.64 11.07
CA PRO A 147 6.06 11.49 10.29
C PRO A 147 6.86 10.71 9.23
N THR A 148 7.10 9.41 9.42
CA THR A 148 7.82 8.60 8.41
C THR A 148 7.03 8.53 7.11
N ILE A 149 5.74 8.18 7.16
CA ILE A 149 4.91 8.06 5.96
C ILE A 149 4.61 9.43 5.35
N SER A 150 4.24 10.41 6.17
CA SER A 150 4.03 11.79 5.70
C SER A 150 5.30 12.36 5.06
N GLY A 151 6.46 12.12 5.67
CA GLY A 151 7.75 12.56 5.14
C GLY A 151 8.10 11.89 3.80
N LEU A 152 7.78 10.61 3.61
CA LEU A 152 7.95 9.96 2.31
C LEU A 152 7.07 10.58 1.23
N ILE A 153 5.82 10.91 1.55
CA ILE A 153 4.91 11.58 0.62
C ILE A 153 5.48 12.95 0.22
N HIS A 154 5.76 13.81 1.20
CA HIS A 154 6.19 15.18 0.93
C HIS A 154 7.57 15.30 0.26
N ARG A 155 8.46 14.32 0.47
CA ARG A 155 9.79 14.32 -0.18
C ARG A 155 9.75 13.82 -1.62
N TYR A 156 8.85 12.89 -1.95
CA TYR A 156 8.94 12.12 -3.20
C TYR A 156 7.69 12.19 -4.09
N VAL A 157 6.66 12.92 -3.67
CA VAL A 157 5.45 13.15 -4.48
C VAL A 157 5.20 14.65 -4.57
N GLU A 158 5.35 15.18 -5.78
CA GLU A 158 5.21 16.60 -6.08
C GLU A 158 3.76 17.07 -5.87
N PRO A 159 3.54 18.31 -5.37
CA PRO A 159 2.20 18.83 -5.07
C PRO A 159 1.23 18.78 -6.26
N GLU A 160 1.71 18.92 -7.49
CA GLU A 160 0.90 18.95 -8.70
C GLU A 160 0.27 17.57 -9.01
N ARG A 161 0.80 16.50 -8.43
CA ARG A 161 0.32 15.12 -8.60
C ARG A 161 -0.10 14.45 -7.28
N LEU A 162 -0.46 15.27 -6.30
CA LEU A 162 -0.78 14.85 -4.95
C LEU A 162 -2.09 15.46 -4.47
N LEU A 163 -3.03 14.60 -4.07
CA LEU A 163 -4.24 15.01 -3.37
C LEU A 163 -4.33 14.25 -2.03
N LEU A 164 -4.18 15.00 -0.96
CA LEU A 164 -4.39 14.53 0.42
C LEU A 164 -5.75 15.01 0.91
N TRP A 165 -6.65 14.07 1.19
CA TRP A 165 -7.96 14.35 1.78
C TRP A 165 -8.03 13.83 3.21
N ASP A 166 -7.86 14.73 4.18
CA ASP A 166 -8.13 14.44 5.59
C ASP A 166 -9.61 14.66 5.90
N SER A 167 -10.35 13.57 6.05
CA SER A 167 -11.79 13.60 6.29
C SER A 167 -12.16 14.16 7.66
N LYS A 168 -11.25 14.14 8.64
CA LYS A 168 -11.51 14.70 9.96
C LYS A 168 -11.39 16.22 9.93
N LEU A 169 -10.33 16.73 9.28
CA LEU A 169 -10.14 18.18 9.11
C LEU A 169 -11.19 18.79 8.19
N ARG A 170 -11.64 18.05 7.17
CA ARG A 170 -12.64 18.51 6.18
C ARG A 170 -14.09 18.21 6.57
N GLY A 171 -14.34 17.61 7.75
CA GLY A 171 -15.67 17.30 8.24
C GLY A 171 -16.41 16.16 7.52
N GLY A 172 -15.74 15.40 6.65
CA GLY A 172 -16.35 14.28 5.93
C GLY A 172 -15.47 13.67 4.86
N ARG A 173 -15.89 12.51 4.33
CA ARG A 173 -15.30 11.93 3.12
C ARG A 173 -15.69 12.76 1.89
N PRO A 174 -14.86 12.83 0.84
CA PRO A 174 -15.24 13.51 -0.39
C PRO A 174 -16.31 12.73 -1.14
N ASP A 175 -17.01 13.40 -2.05
CA ASP A 175 -17.56 12.72 -3.23
C ASP A 175 -16.38 12.15 -4.03
N THR A 176 -16.11 10.87 -3.78
CA THR A 176 -14.88 10.22 -4.25
C THR A 176 -14.91 10.05 -5.77
N MET A 177 -16.08 9.80 -6.36
CA MET A 177 -16.22 9.63 -7.81
C MET A 177 -16.17 10.97 -8.55
N LYS A 178 -16.72 12.05 -7.98
CA LYS A 178 -16.53 13.38 -8.55
C LYS A 178 -15.04 13.77 -8.56
N LEU A 179 -14.39 13.66 -7.40
CA LEU A 179 -12.97 13.97 -7.25
C LEU A 179 -12.11 13.13 -8.19
N LEU A 180 -12.36 11.83 -8.29
CA LEU A 180 -11.62 10.94 -9.17
C LEU A 180 -11.78 11.33 -10.65
N ARG A 181 -12.99 11.69 -11.11
CA ARG A 181 -13.24 12.14 -12.49
C ARG A 181 -12.50 13.42 -12.84
N GLU A 182 -12.51 14.39 -11.92
CA GLU A 182 -11.80 15.66 -12.09
C GLU A 182 -10.29 15.44 -12.20
N VAL A 183 -9.71 14.61 -11.32
CA VAL A 183 -8.29 14.27 -11.37
C VAL A 183 -7.96 13.43 -12.61
N TYR A 184 -8.82 12.48 -13.00
CA TYR A 184 -8.64 11.67 -14.20
C TYR A 184 -8.54 12.52 -15.46
N ALA A 185 -9.45 13.48 -15.63
CA ALA A 185 -9.44 14.40 -16.76
C ALA A 185 -8.24 15.34 -16.75
N SER A 186 -7.99 16.02 -15.62
CA SER A 186 -6.90 17.00 -15.49
C SER A 186 -5.50 16.38 -15.57
N TRP A 187 -5.32 15.17 -14.99
CA TRP A 187 -4.07 14.43 -15.10
C TRP A 187 -3.90 13.73 -16.46
N ASN A 188 -4.96 13.67 -17.29
CA ASN A 188 -5.00 12.90 -18.52
C ASN A 188 -4.51 11.45 -18.28
N ALA A 189 -5.12 10.79 -17.30
CA ALA A 189 -4.77 9.43 -16.91
C ALA A 189 -5.33 8.40 -17.91
N GLU A 190 -4.65 7.26 -18.03
CA GLU A 190 -5.10 6.12 -18.84
C GLU A 190 -5.81 5.06 -17.98
N VAL A 191 -5.53 5.04 -16.67
CA VAL A 191 -6.05 4.04 -15.74
C VAL A 191 -6.08 4.54 -14.30
N VAL A 192 -7.00 3.99 -13.52
CA VAL A 192 -7.09 4.18 -12.06
C VAL A 192 -6.85 2.85 -11.33
N PHE A 193 -5.88 2.81 -10.43
CA PHE A 193 -5.74 1.71 -9.49
C PHE A 193 -6.29 2.11 -8.12
N ILE A 194 -7.28 1.35 -7.65
CA ILE A 194 -8.04 1.62 -6.44
C ILE A 194 -7.55 0.70 -5.32
N THR A 195 -7.34 1.26 -4.13
CA THR A 195 -7.04 0.49 -2.91
C THR A 195 -7.86 1.03 -1.74
N SER A 196 -9.06 0.48 -1.57
CA SER A 196 -10.00 0.84 -0.51
C SER A 196 -10.57 -0.42 0.15
N ASN A 197 -11.27 -0.25 1.27
CA ASN A 197 -12.15 -1.28 1.83
C ASN A 197 -13.21 -1.78 0.80
N TYR A 198 -13.87 -2.90 1.08
CA TYR A 198 -14.85 -3.52 0.18
C TYR A 198 -15.85 -2.53 -0.41
N ILE A 199 -16.56 -1.78 0.44
CA ILE A 199 -17.60 -0.84 0.04
C ILE A 199 -17.03 0.24 -0.89
N GLY A 200 -16.01 0.98 -0.44
CA GLY A 200 -15.45 2.07 -1.24
C GLY A 200 -14.80 1.57 -2.54
N ASN A 201 -14.22 0.37 -2.52
CA ASN A 201 -13.67 -0.26 -3.72
C ASN A 201 -14.77 -0.56 -4.75
N SER A 202 -15.85 -1.21 -4.32
CA SER A 202 -16.98 -1.56 -5.19
C SER A 202 -17.69 -0.32 -5.75
N GLU A 203 -17.94 0.69 -4.92
CA GLU A 203 -18.53 1.97 -5.36
C GLU A 203 -17.66 2.67 -6.39
N MET A 204 -16.34 2.78 -6.15
CA MET A 204 -15.43 3.41 -7.11
C MET A 204 -15.32 2.61 -8.41
N MET A 205 -15.24 1.29 -8.34
CA MET A 205 -15.19 0.45 -9.54
C MET A 205 -16.46 0.60 -10.38
N GLN A 206 -17.64 0.57 -9.74
CA GLN A 206 -18.91 0.75 -10.43
C GLN A 206 -19.01 2.15 -11.05
N GLY A 207 -18.65 3.20 -10.30
CA GLY A 207 -18.64 4.57 -10.82
C GLY A 207 -17.64 4.76 -11.98
N CYS A 208 -16.47 4.12 -11.92
CA CYS A 208 -15.52 4.13 -13.04
C CYS A 208 -16.09 3.44 -14.27
N LYS A 209 -16.75 2.29 -14.10
CA LYS A 209 -17.41 1.55 -15.19
C LYS A 209 -18.48 2.41 -15.88
N GLU A 210 -19.33 3.08 -15.10
CA GLU A 210 -20.37 3.97 -15.63
C GLU A 210 -19.78 5.19 -16.36
N ALA A 211 -18.65 5.70 -15.89
CA ALA A 211 -17.95 6.83 -16.49
C ALA A 211 -17.03 6.45 -17.67
N GLY A 212 -16.92 5.16 -18.03
CA GLY A 212 -15.99 4.67 -19.06
C GLY A 212 -14.51 4.82 -18.68
N ILE A 213 -14.19 4.90 -17.38
CA ILE A 213 -12.83 5.04 -16.86
C ILE A 213 -12.24 3.64 -16.60
N PRO A 214 -11.13 3.26 -17.26
CA PRO A 214 -10.44 2.01 -16.96
C PRO A 214 -9.93 2.00 -15.52
N CYS A 215 -10.28 0.97 -14.75
CA CYS A 215 -9.83 0.84 -13.38
C CYS A 215 -9.56 -0.60 -12.93
N PHE A 216 -8.73 -0.75 -11.91
CA PHE A 216 -8.51 -2.00 -11.19
C PHE A 216 -8.67 -1.77 -9.70
N GLY A 217 -9.57 -2.50 -9.06
CA GLY A 217 -9.75 -2.48 -7.62
C GLY A 217 -8.93 -3.52 -6.87
N THR A 218 -8.90 -3.38 -5.56
CA THR A 218 -8.47 -4.45 -4.66
C THR A 218 -9.38 -5.68 -4.89
N LEU A 219 -8.76 -6.85 -5.04
CA LEU A 219 -9.49 -8.12 -5.06
C LEU A 219 -9.95 -8.43 -3.63
N TRP A 220 -11.26 -8.55 -3.44
CA TRP A 220 -11.89 -8.86 -2.15
C TRP A 220 -12.40 -10.32 -2.06
N ASP A 221 -12.33 -11.08 -3.16
CA ASP A 221 -12.88 -12.43 -3.28
C ASP A 221 -11.80 -13.53 -3.12
N PHE A 222 -11.16 -13.60 -1.94
CA PHE A 222 -10.24 -14.69 -1.57
C PHE A 222 -10.74 -15.49 -0.38
#